data_AF-A0A6G7PGU5-F1
#
_entry.id   AF-A0A6G7PGU5-F1
#
_cell.length_a   1.000
_cell.length_b   1.000
_cell.length_c   1.000
_cell.angle_alpha   90.00
_cell.angle_beta   90.00
_cell.angle_gamma   90.00
#
_symmetry.space_group_name_H-M   'P 1'
#
loop_
_entity.id
_entity.type
_entity.pdbx_description
1 polymer ?
#
loop_
_entity_poly.entity_id
_entity_poly.type
_entity_poly.pdbx_seq_one_letter_code
_entity_poly.pdbx_strand_id
1 'polypeptide(L)'
;MAARLLSATDPDTGERYPVDEPALLWGHCAETDSCLQALRRSGHPLTDAAADRRIAEHRVRARLVGLDPEHVPADRAEPAAYVDTVRPRLAAGPEARQVDDFPLRRPAHPLLRPARAVLWRRVARLAYDSLPPYAHALYGRPAPAPDTVTRRLRLTGTALRTVPARLRRQLPPKHILRAMTGLGPDARPAPYKAGP
;
A
#
# COMPACT_ATOMS: atom_id res chain seq x y z
N MET A 1 16.34 -4.41 -15.43
CA MET A 1 15.96 -5.48 -16.40
C MET A 1 15.31 -6.71 -15.72
N ALA A 2 14.39 -6.55 -14.76
CA ALA A 2 13.79 -7.71 -14.05
C ALA A 2 12.28 -7.94 -14.32
N ALA A 3 11.58 -7.02 -15.00
CA ALA A 3 10.14 -7.12 -15.23
C ALA A 3 9.71 -8.14 -16.31
N ARG A 4 10.65 -8.64 -17.13
CA ARG A 4 10.32 -9.44 -18.34
C ARG A 4 9.85 -10.87 -18.10
N LEU A 5 9.73 -11.34 -16.85
CA LEU A 5 9.44 -12.75 -16.53
C LEU A 5 8.06 -13.00 -15.91
N LEU A 6 7.30 -11.95 -15.58
CA LEU A 6 5.97 -12.11 -15.00
C LEU A 6 4.92 -11.95 -16.10
N SER A 7 4.04 -12.92 -16.23
CA SER A 7 2.86 -12.88 -17.11
C SER A 7 1.63 -13.29 -16.31
N ALA A 8 0.50 -12.70 -16.65
CA ALA A 8 -0.80 -13.03 -16.10
C ALA A 8 -1.69 -13.60 -17.22
N THR A 9 -2.76 -14.30 -16.82
CA THR A 9 -3.73 -14.87 -17.75
C THR A 9 -5.09 -14.31 -17.42
N ASP A 10 -5.77 -13.74 -18.41
CA ASP A 10 -7.15 -13.30 -18.26
C ASP A 10 -8.06 -14.54 -18.13
N PRO A 11 -8.83 -14.68 -17.04
CA PRO A 11 -9.68 -15.85 -16.82
C PRO A 11 -10.91 -15.89 -17.75
N ASP A 12 -11.35 -14.75 -18.29
CA ASP A 12 -12.54 -14.66 -19.14
C ASP A 12 -12.20 -14.93 -20.62
N THR A 13 -11.01 -14.49 -21.08
CA THR A 13 -10.55 -14.65 -22.47
C THR A 13 -9.50 -15.74 -22.66
N GLY A 14 -8.82 -16.16 -21.58
CA GLY A 14 -7.67 -17.07 -21.62
C GLY A 14 -6.39 -16.42 -22.16
N GLU A 15 -6.40 -15.13 -22.47
CA GLU A 15 -5.25 -14.43 -23.03
C GLU A 15 -4.12 -14.30 -22.00
N ARG A 16 -2.90 -14.66 -22.40
CA ARG A 16 -1.71 -14.48 -21.57
C ARG A 16 -1.01 -13.18 -21.93
N TYR A 17 -0.96 -12.24 -20.99
CA TYR A 17 -0.33 -10.94 -21.18
C TYR A 17 0.85 -10.75 -20.24
N PRO A 18 1.91 -10.04 -20.66
CA PRO A 18 3.03 -9.71 -19.79
C PRO A 18 2.63 -8.70 -18.72
N VAL A 19 3.25 -8.78 -17.55
CA VAL A 19 3.26 -7.67 -16.59
C VAL A 19 4.27 -6.65 -17.10
N ASP A 20 3.74 -5.70 -17.85
CA ASP A 20 4.51 -4.68 -18.57
C ASP A 20 4.69 -3.40 -17.73
N GLU A 21 5.40 -2.43 -18.32
CA GLU A 21 5.67 -1.14 -17.68
C GLU A 21 4.38 -0.38 -17.28
N PRO A 22 3.33 -0.30 -18.12
CA PRO A 22 2.03 0.26 -17.71
C PRO A 22 1.41 -0.41 -16.48
N ALA A 23 1.39 -1.75 -16.40
CA ALA A 23 0.84 -2.45 -15.24
C ALA A 23 1.65 -2.19 -13.96
N LEU A 24 2.98 -2.12 -14.08
CA LEU A 24 3.88 -1.78 -12.98
C LEU A 24 3.70 -0.33 -12.52
N LEU A 25 3.52 0.60 -13.47
CA LEU A 25 3.33 2.02 -13.19
C LEU A 25 2.01 2.23 -12.45
N TRP A 26 0.93 1.56 -12.88
CA TRP A 26 -0.33 1.54 -12.16
C TRP A 26 -0.18 1.07 -10.72
N GLY A 27 0.46 -0.08 -10.50
CA GLY A 27 0.70 -0.58 -9.14
C GLY A 27 1.48 0.42 -8.27
N HIS A 28 2.49 1.07 -8.85
CA HIS A 28 3.32 2.06 -8.17
C HIS A 28 2.55 3.34 -7.82
N CYS A 29 1.76 3.87 -8.75
CA CYS A 29 0.92 5.05 -8.53
C CYS A 29 -0.15 4.77 -7.47
N ALA A 30 -0.83 3.62 -7.55
CA ALA A 30 -1.85 3.21 -6.60
C ALA A 30 -1.27 3.00 -5.18
N GLU A 31 -0.08 2.39 -5.05
CA GLU A 31 0.61 2.27 -3.75
C GLU A 31 0.93 3.66 -3.18
N THR A 32 1.50 4.54 -4.00
CA THR A 32 1.97 5.86 -3.56
C THR A 32 0.81 6.75 -3.11
N ASP A 33 -0.25 6.85 -3.93
CA ASP A 33 -1.45 7.64 -3.62
C ASP A 33 -2.16 7.12 -2.36
N SER A 34 -2.46 5.81 -2.31
CA SER A 34 -3.15 5.20 -1.16
C SER A 34 -2.35 5.35 0.14
N CYS A 35 -1.02 5.24 0.09
CA CYS A 35 -0.17 5.44 1.26
C CYS A 35 -0.20 6.89 1.76
N LEU A 36 -0.12 7.88 0.85
CA LEU A 36 -0.21 9.30 1.21
C LEU A 36 -1.58 9.63 1.81
N GLN A 37 -2.66 9.11 1.20
CA GLN A 37 -4.03 9.27 1.69
C GLN A 37 -4.19 8.67 3.09
N ALA A 38 -3.70 7.45 3.32
CA ALA A 38 -3.75 6.78 4.61
C ALA A 38 -2.97 7.56 5.69
N LEU A 39 -1.78 8.07 5.38
CA LEU A 39 -0.97 8.87 6.31
C LEU A 39 -1.71 10.15 6.73
N ARG A 40 -2.19 10.92 5.75
CA ARG A 40 -2.96 12.16 5.98
C ARG A 40 -4.22 11.89 6.81
N ARG A 41 -5.00 10.87 6.45
CA ARG A 41 -6.25 10.52 7.15
C ARG A 41 -6.02 9.91 8.53
N SER A 42 -4.87 9.28 8.78
CA SER A 42 -4.51 8.74 10.10
C SER A 42 -4.18 9.82 11.15
N GLY A 43 -4.14 11.10 10.77
CA GLY A 43 -3.72 12.20 11.64
C GLY A 43 -2.22 12.20 11.92
N HIS A 44 -1.41 11.62 11.04
CA HIS A 44 0.04 11.82 11.08
C HIS A 44 0.35 13.26 10.65
N PRO A 45 1.23 14.00 11.38
CA PRO A 45 1.63 15.35 10.99
C PRO A 45 2.57 15.27 9.78
N LEU A 46 2.00 15.04 8.60
CA LEU A 46 2.72 15.01 7.34
C LEU A 46 2.69 16.43 6.74
N THR A 47 3.84 17.10 6.75
CA THR A 47 4.00 18.38 6.04
C THR A 47 4.04 18.14 4.54
N ASP A 48 3.72 19.16 3.75
CA ASP A 48 3.79 19.04 2.29
C ASP A 48 5.23 18.77 1.82
N ALA A 49 6.23 19.40 2.44
CA ALA A 49 7.64 19.12 2.17
C ALA A 49 8.03 17.65 2.47
N ALA A 50 7.49 17.06 3.54
CA ALA A 50 7.70 15.65 3.84
C ALA A 50 6.99 14.72 2.86
N ALA A 51 5.81 15.12 2.35
CA ALA A 51 5.11 14.39 1.30
C ALA A 51 5.87 14.43 -0.03
N ASP A 52 6.38 15.59 -0.43
CA ASP A 52 7.19 15.77 -1.64
C ASP A 52 8.48 14.94 -1.59
N ARG A 53 9.17 14.96 -0.44
CA ARG A 53 10.36 14.11 -0.21
C ARG A 53 10.04 12.63 -0.35
N ARG A 54 8.91 12.18 0.22
CA ARG A 54 8.47 10.78 0.12
C ARG A 54 8.21 10.38 -1.34
N ILE A 55 7.64 11.26 -2.14
CA ILE A 55 7.40 11.01 -3.57
C ILE A 55 8.75 10.89 -4.31
N ALA A 56 9.70 11.79 -4.03
CA ALA A 56 11.04 11.69 -4.58
C ALA A 56 11.74 10.36 -4.21
N GLU A 57 11.60 9.90 -2.96
CA GLU A 57 12.09 8.59 -2.52
C GLU A 57 11.40 7.42 -3.25
N HIS A 58 10.08 7.50 -3.46
CA HIS A 58 9.32 6.50 -4.21
C HIS A 58 9.77 6.44 -5.68
N ARG A 59 10.06 7.58 -6.31
CA ARG A 59 10.60 7.66 -7.67
C ARG A 59 11.95 6.97 -7.82
N VAL A 60 12.82 7.05 -6.80
CA VAL A 60 14.07 6.27 -6.77
C VAL A 60 13.79 4.77 -6.63
N ARG A 61 12.82 4.39 -5.79
CA ARG A 61 12.41 2.98 -5.61
C ARG A 61 11.81 2.36 -6.87
N ALA A 62 11.23 3.16 -7.77
CA ALA A 62 10.66 2.67 -9.02
C ALA A 62 11.68 1.89 -9.88
N ARG A 63 12.96 2.28 -9.82
CA ARG A 63 14.07 1.53 -10.47
C ARG A 63 14.15 0.09 -10.01
N LEU A 64 13.87 -0.17 -8.73
CA LEU A 64 13.97 -1.51 -8.12
C LEU A 64 12.88 -2.46 -8.63
N VAL A 65 11.74 -1.91 -9.07
CA VAL A 65 10.66 -2.69 -9.70
C VAL A 65 10.75 -2.70 -11.22
N GLY A 66 11.81 -2.10 -11.78
CA GLY A 66 12.07 -2.09 -13.22
C GLY A 66 11.34 -1.00 -14.01
N LEU A 67 10.76 0.00 -13.33
CA LEU A 67 10.17 1.18 -13.95
C LEU A 67 11.27 2.21 -14.28
N ASP A 68 11.09 2.92 -15.39
CA ASP A 68 11.86 4.13 -15.66
C ASP A 68 11.39 5.26 -14.72
N PRO A 69 12.29 5.86 -13.91
CA PRO A 69 11.96 7.01 -13.09
C PRO A 69 11.39 8.20 -13.85
N GLU A 70 11.67 8.34 -15.15
CA GLU A 70 11.14 9.44 -15.96
C GLU A 70 9.64 9.29 -16.23
N HIS A 71 9.12 8.06 -16.28
CA HIS A 71 7.70 7.76 -16.43
C HIS A 71 6.95 7.71 -15.10
N VAL A 72 7.65 7.86 -13.98
CA VAL A 72 7.07 7.81 -12.63
C VAL A 72 6.73 9.22 -12.17
N PRO A 73 5.52 9.44 -11.62
CA PRO A 73 5.10 10.73 -11.10
C PRO A 73 6.15 11.45 -10.25
N ALA A 74 6.37 12.73 -10.54
CA ALA A 74 7.35 13.59 -9.88
C ALA A 74 6.74 14.40 -8.73
N ASP A 75 5.42 14.54 -8.67
CA ASP A 75 4.73 15.35 -7.68
C ASP A 75 3.50 14.66 -7.05
N ARG A 76 2.78 15.39 -6.19
CA ARG A 76 1.61 14.88 -5.44
C ARG A 76 0.34 14.73 -6.29
N ALA A 77 0.21 15.47 -7.37
CA ALA A 77 -0.98 15.51 -8.21
C ALA A 77 -0.92 14.47 -9.33
N GLU A 78 0.28 14.21 -9.86
CA GLU A 78 0.51 13.28 -10.96
C GLU A 78 0.07 11.82 -10.69
N PRO A 79 0.27 11.20 -9.50
CA PRO A 79 -0.22 9.85 -9.22
C PRO A 79 -1.75 9.78 -9.24
N ALA A 80 -2.41 10.78 -8.66
CA ALA A 80 -3.87 10.86 -8.63
C ALA A 80 -4.44 11.06 -10.05
N ALA A 81 -3.83 11.95 -10.84
CA ALA A 81 -4.20 12.15 -12.23
C ALA A 81 -4.03 10.87 -13.05
N TYR A 82 -2.92 10.16 -12.88
CA TYR A 82 -2.70 8.87 -13.54
C TYR A 82 -3.78 7.85 -13.16
N VAL A 83 -4.12 7.75 -11.87
CA VAL A 83 -5.17 6.85 -11.39
C VAL A 83 -6.51 7.15 -12.06
N ASP A 84 -6.86 8.43 -12.23
CA ASP A 84 -8.10 8.83 -12.92
C ASP A 84 -8.11 8.42 -14.40
N THR A 85 -6.96 8.40 -15.09
CA THR A 85 -6.88 7.92 -16.47
C THR A 85 -7.08 6.40 -16.61
N VAL A 86 -6.62 5.63 -15.63
CA VAL A 86 -6.70 4.15 -15.64
C VAL A 86 -8.04 3.65 -15.12
N ARG A 87 -8.67 4.40 -14.20
CA ARG A 87 -9.93 4.03 -13.52
C ARG A 87 -11.02 3.47 -14.45
N PRO A 88 -11.32 4.03 -15.64
CA PRO A 88 -12.36 3.50 -16.53
C PRO A 88 -12.07 2.10 -17.07
N ARG A 89 -10.81 1.66 -17.04
CA ARG A 89 -10.35 0.35 -17.56
C ARG A 89 -10.31 -0.74 -16.48
N LEU A 90 -10.62 -0.41 -15.23
CA LEU A 90 -10.54 -1.35 -14.12
C LEU A 90 -11.80 -2.21 -14.02
N ALA A 91 -11.60 -3.50 -13.77
CA ALA A 91 -12.66 -4.46 -13.51
C ALA A 91 -12.33 -5.32 -12.27
N ALA A 92 -13.33 -5.60 -11.43
CA ALA A 92 -13.17 -6.46 -10.26
C ALA A 92 -13.48 -7.93 -10.64
N GLY A 93 -12.49 -8.61 -11.19
CA GLY A 93 -12.57 -10.04 -11.52
C GLY A 93 -12.54 -10.96 -10.28
N PRO A 94 -12.74 -12.28 -10.48
CA PRO A 94 -12.65 -13.28 -9.41
C PRO A 94 -11.32 -13.23 -8.64
N GLU A 95 -10.21 -12.99 -9.35
CA GLU A 95 -8.88 -12.88 -8.77
C GLU A 95 -8.76 -11.68 -7.82
N ALA A 96 -9.36 -10.54 -8.18
CA ALA A 96 -9.39 -9.35 -7.33
C ALA A 96 -10.08 -9.64 -5.98
N ARG A 97 -11.14 -10.46 -5.99
CA ARG A 97 -11.82 -10.90 -4.76
C ARG A 97 -10.98 -11.87 -3.94
N GLN A 98 -10.20 -12.75 -4.59
CA GLN A 98 -9.26 -13.63 -3.87
C GLN A 98 -8.16 -12.82 -3.18
N VAL A 99 -7.65 -11.78 -3.84
CA VAL A 99 -6.66 -10.86 -3.27
C VAL A 99 -7.25 -10.07 -2.09
N ASP A 100 -8.50 -9.62 -2.18
CA ASP A 100 -9.22 -8.95 -1.08
C ASP A 100 -9.43 -9.87 0.14
N ASP A 101 -9.69 -11.16 -0.09
CA ASP A 101 -9.83 -12.18 0.96
C ASP A 101 -8.50 -12.61 1.59
N PHE A 102 -7.40 -12.48 0.84
CA PHE A 102 -6.08 -13.02 1.23
C PHE A 102 -5.60 -12.56 2.62
N PRO A 103 -5.72 -11.27 3.01
CA PRO A 103 -5.35 -10.81 4.34
C PRO A 103 -6.02 -11.61 5.45
N LEU A 104 -7.28 -12.03 5.27
CA LEU A 104 -8.06 -12.75 6.28
C LEU A 104 -7.61 -14.20 6.47
N ARG A 105 -6.89 -14.77 5.49
CA ARG A 105 -6.46 -16.18 5.47
C ARG A 105 -5.06 -16.41 6.05
N ARG A 106 -4.42 -15.37 6.62
CA ARG A 106 -3.03 -15.46 7.11
C ARG A 106 -2.91 -16.47 8.27
N PRO A 107 -1.98 -17.45 8.18
CA PRO A 107 -1.79 -18.43 9.24
C PRO A 107 -1.35 -17.77 10.57
N ALA A 108 -1.80 -18.35 11.67
CA ALA A 108 -1.56 -17.89 13.02
C ALA A 108 -1.40 -19.08 13.96
N HIS A 109 -0.59 -18.90 15.01
CA HIS A 109 -0.43 -19.89 16.06
C HIS A 109 -1.80 -20.28 16.65
N PRO A 110 -2.13 -21.57 16.85
CA PRO A 110 -3.47 -22.03 17.22
C PRO A 110 -4.11 -21.28 18.40
N LEU A 111 -3.33 -21.03 19.45
CA LEU A 111 -3.77 -20.31 20.66
C LEU A 111 -4.10 -18.83 20.42
N LEU A 112 -3.51 -18.21 19.40
CA LEU A 112 -3.74 -16.80 19.05
C LEU A 112 -4.74 -16.63 17.91
N ARG A 113 -5.20 -17.73 17.30
CA ARG A 113 -6.12 -17.71 16.15
C ARG A 113 -7.39 -16.88 16.42
N PRO A 114 -8.16 -17.06 17.51
CA PRO A 114 -9.41 -16.33 17.67
C PRO A 114 -9.18 -14.83 17.88
N ALA A 115 -8.28 -14.46 18.79
CA ALA A 115 -7.96 -13.06 19.09
C ALA A 115 -7.40 -12.34 17.86
N ARG A 116 -6.46 -12.97 17.15
CA ARG A 116 -5.88 -12.42 15.93
C ARG A 116 -6.90 -12.33 14.80
N ALA A 117 -7.77 -13.33 14.63
CA ALA A 117 -8.81 -13.29 13.61
C ALA A 117 -9.74 -12.11 13.82
N VAL A 118 -10.19 -11.86 15.05
CA VAL A 118 -11.05 -10.70 15.36
C VAL A 118 -10.33 -9.38 15.10
N LEU A 119 -9.09 -9.25 15.59
CA LEU A 119 -8.31 -8.02 15.40
C LEU A 119 -8.02 -7.77 13.90
N TRP A 120 -7.58 -8.80 13.19
CA TRP A 120 -7.19 -8.69 11.78
C TRP A 120 -8.38 -8.46 10.87
N ARG A 121 -9.55 -9.03 11.17
CA ARG A 121 -10.81 -8.70 10.47
C ARG A 121 -11.15 -7.21 10.59
N ARG A 122 -10.96 -6.61 11.78
CA ARG A 122 -11.19 -5.16 11.97
C ARG A 122 -10.19 -4.32 11.17
N VAL A 123 -8.92 -4.73 11.13
CA VAL A 123 -7.89 -4.04 10.35
C VAL A 123 -8.15 -4.17 8.85
N ALA A 124 -8.42 -5.38 8.35
CA ALA A 124 -8.72 -5.63 6.94
C ALA A 124 -9.98 -4.87 6.50
N ARG A 125 -11.03 -4.87 7.32
CA ARG A 125 -12.24 -4.08 7.05
C ARG A 125 -11.96 -2.58 7.02
N LEU A 126 -11.16 -2.06 7.96
CA LEU A 126 -10.80 -0.64 7.95
C LEU A 126 -9.93 -0.27 6.73
N ALA A 127 -9.05 -1.17 6.30
CA ALA A 127 -8.28 -1.00 5.08
C ALA A 127 -9.19 -0.96 3.84
N TYR A 128 -10.15 -1.89 3.76
CA TYR A 128 -11.16 -1.90 2.70
C TYR A 128 -12.03 -0.63 2.74
N ASP A 129 -12.53 -0.23 3.90
CA ASP A 129 -13.33 0.99 4.12
C ASP A 129 -12.54 2.26 3.74
N SER A 130 -11.20 2.21 3.72
CA SER A 130 -10.34 3.34 3.36
C SER A 130 -10.20 3.55 1.86
N LEU A 131 -10.62 2.57 1.05
CA LEU A 131 -10.56 2.63 -0.41
C LEU A 131 -11.39 3.80 -0.97
N PRO A 132 -11.02 4.32 -2.15
CA PRO A 132 -11.79 5.36 -2.81
C PRO A 132 -13.18 4.84 -3.25
N PRO A 133 -14.19 5.73 -3.38
CA PRO A 133 -15.57 5.33 -3.71
C PRO A 133 -15.71 4.50 -4.99
N TYR A 134 -14.84 4.72 -5.98
CA TYR A 134 -14.87 3.94 -7.22
C TYR A 134 -14.51 2.47 -7.00
N ALA A 135 -13.61 2.17 -6.07
CA ALA A 135 -13.21 0.81 -5.77
C ALA A 135 -14.39 0.07 -5.10
N HIS A 136 -15.09 0.74 -4.19
CA HIS A 136 -16.34 0.22 -3.61
C HIS A 136 -17.38 -0.13 -4.68
N ALA A 137 -17.56 0.73 -5.68
CA ALA A 137 -18.44 0.47 -6.82
C ALA A 137 -17.98 -0.74 -7.65
N LEU A 138 -16.67 -0.85 -7.96
CA LEU A 138 -16.11 -1.99 -8.70
C LEU A 138 -16.32 -3.31 -7.96
N TYR A 139 -16.09 -3.33 -6.65
CA TYR A 139 -16.27 -4.53 -5.82
C TYR A 139 -17.72 -4.81 -5.41
N GLY A 140 -18.65 -3.90 -5.71
CA GLY A 140 -20.07 -4.04 -5.37
C GLY A 140 -20.41 -3.97 -3.88
N ARG A 141 -19.55 -3.35 -3.05
CA ARG A 141 -19.81 -3.17 -1.61
C ARG A 141 -20.04 -1.70 -1.30
N PRO A 142 -21.03 -1.33 -0.47
CA PRO A 142 -21.32 0.07 -0.18
C PRO A 142 -20.13 0.77 0.48
N ALA A 143 -19.82 1.98 0.00
CA ALA A 143 -18.80 2.83 0.61
C ALA A 143 -19.33 3.41 1.93
N PRO A 144 -18.63 3.24 3.07
CA PRO A 144 -18.99 3.94 4.30
C PRO A 144 -18.79 5.45 4.17
N ALA A 145 -19.44 6.23 5.03
CA ALA A 145 -19.26 7.68 5.06
C ALA A 145 -17.77 8.05 5.27
N PRO A 146 -17.16 8.91 4.41
CA PRO A 146 -15.73 9.22 4.47
C PRO A 146 -15.24 9.70 5.84
N ASP A 147 -16.05 10.50 6.54
CA ASP A 147 -15.72 11.03 7.86
C ASP A 147 -15.65 9.95 8.94
N THR A 148 -16.53 8.96 8.87
CA THR A 148 -16.52 7.82 9.79
C THR A 148 -15.24 7.01 9.63
N VAL A 149 -14.84 6.75 8.39
CA VAL A 149 -13.60 6.05 8.07
C VAL A 149 -12.39 6.85 8.52
N THR A 150 -12.35 8.16 8.24
CA THR A 150 -11.27 9.05 8.67
C THR A 150 -11.15 9.07 10.19
N ARG A 151 -12.26 9.14 10.94
CA ARG A 151 -12.24 9.04 12.40
C ARG A 151 -11.67 7.70 12.87
N ARG A 152 -12.08 6.58 12.28
CA ARG A 152 -11.54 5.25 12.62
C ARG A 152 -10.05 5.13 12.30
N LEU A 153 -9.60 5.69 11.18
CA LEU A 153 -8.18 5.75 10.80
C LEU A 153 -7.38 6.59 11.79
N ARG A 154 -7.88 7.76 12.21
CA ARG A 154 -7.24 8.59 13.24
C ARG A 154 -7.13 7.87 14.57
N LEU A 155 -8.21 7.25 15.05
CA LEU A 155 -8.21 6.49 16.30
C LEU A 155 -7.22 5.33 16.25
N THR A 156 -7.26 4.56 15.16
CA THR A 156 -6.35 3.42 14.95
C THR A 156 -4.90 3.90 14.85
N GLY A 157 -4.64 4.96 14.09
CA GLY A 157 -3.32 5.55 13.96
C GLY A 157 -2.77 6.06 15.29
N THR A 158 -3.59 6.71 16.10
CA THR A 158 -3.21 7.16 17.45
C THR A 158 -2.90 5.99 18.37
N ALA A 159 -3.74 4.95 18.38
CA ALA A 159 -3.48 3.73 19.16
C ALA A 159 -2.20 3.00 18.68
N LEU A 160 -1.94 2.94 17.38
CA LEU A 160 -0.71 2.33 16.86
C LEU A 160 0.55 3.17 17.17
N ARG A 161 0.41 4.49 17.33
CA ARG A 161 1.51 5.38 17.72
C ARG A 161 1.88 5.25 19.19
N THR A 162 0.98 4.80 20.07
CA THR A 162 1.31 4.48 21.48
C THR A 162 2.08 3.17 21.61
N VAL A 163 2.07 2.31 20.60
CA VAL A 163 2.89 1.08 20.59
C VAL A 163 4.38 1.46 20.61
N PRO A 164 5.15 0.97 21.60
CA PRO A 164 6.58 1.28 21.72
C PRO A 164 7.36 0.98 20.44
N ALA A 165 8.29 1.87 20.07
CA ALA A 165 9.09 1.73 18.86
C ALA A 165 9.87 0.40 18.81
N ARG A 166 10.26 -0.15 19.96
CA ARG A 166 10.93 -1.46 20.06
C ARG A 166 10.06 -2.60 19.53
N LEU A 167 8.76 -2.60 19.87
CA LEU A 167 7.80 -3.60 19.39
C LEU A 167 7.46 -3.39 17.91
N ARG A 168 7.28 -2.14 17.49
CA ARG A 168 7.01 -1.80 16.09
C ARG A 168 8.16 -2.23 15.15
N ARG A 169 9.42 -2.08 15.57
CA ARG A 169 10.60 -2.47 14.78
C ARG A 169 10.85 -3.98 14.70
N GLN A 170 10.19 -4.79 15.54
CA GLN A 170 10.22 -6.26 15.41
C GLN A 170 9.33 -6.76 14.26
N LEU A 171 8.56 -5.87 13.63
CA LEU A 171 7.68 -6.12 12.50
C LEU A 171 8.22 -5.36 11.27
N PRO A 172 9.39 -5.77 10.76
CA PRO A 172 9.39 -6.56 9.54
C PRO A 172 9.98 -7.97 9.76
N PRO A 173 9.69 -8.94 8.87
CA PRO A 173 10.32 -10.25 8.94
C PRO A 173 11.85 -10.13 9.00
N LYS A 174 12.49 -10.97 9.83
CA LYS A 174 13.92 -10.90 10.20
C LYS A 174 14.89 -10.78 9.01
N HIS A 175 14.46 -11.14 7.80
CA HIS A 175 15.26 -11.02 6.58
C HIS A 175 15.59 -9.58 6.20
N ILE A 176 14.70 -8.60 6.42
CA ILE A 176 15.00 -7.19 6.13
C ILE A 176 16.06 -6.68 7.11
N LEU A 177 15.90 -7.00 8.40
CA LEU A 177 16.88 -6.64 9.42
C LEU A 177 18.24 -7.30 9.17
N ARG A 178 18.25 -8.57 8.72
CA ARG A 178 19.48 -9.29 8.34
C ARG A 178 20.15 -8.73 7.10
N ALA A 179 19.37 -8.37 6.07
CA ALA A 179 19.88 -7.72 4.87
C ALA A 179 20.52 -6.37 5.20
N MET A 180 19.84 -5.56 6.03
CA MET A 180 20.38 -4.27 6.49
C MET A 180 21.66 -4.43 7.33
N THR A 181 21.78 -5.47 8.16
CA THR A 181 23.04 -5.73 8.87
C THR A 181 24.18 -6.12 7.93
N GLY A 182 23.88 -6.77 6.80
CA GLY A 182 24.89 -7.10 5.78
C GLY A 182 25.34 -5.91 4.93
N LEU A 183 24.47 -4.92 4.73
CA LEU A 183 24.74 -3.71 3.95
C LEU A 183 25.50 -2.62 4.74
N GLY A 184 25.76 -2.83 6.04
CA GLY A 184 26.50 -1.88 6.89
C GLY A 184 25.61 -0.81 7.56
N PRO A 185 26.19 0.02 8.44
CA PRO A 185 25.46 0.99 9.25
C PRO A 185 24.78 2.09 8.43
N ASP A 186 25.28 2.40 7.23
CA ASP A 186 24.74 3.43 6.32
C ASP A 186 23.41 3.01 5.68
N ALA A 187 23.09 1.71 5.67
CA ALA A 187 21.83 1.18 5.17
C ALA A 187 20.69 1.25 6.20
N ARG A 188 20.96 1.75 7.42
CA ARG A 188 19.91 1.97 8.42
C ARG A 188 19.10 3.21 8.03
N PRO A 189 17.75 3.15 8.05
CA PRO A 189 16.94 4.33 7.84
C PRO A 189 17.35 5.36 8.88
N ALA A 190 17.82 6.50 8.38
CA ALA A 190 18.24 7.60 9.22
C ALA A 190 17.09 7.96 10.18
N PRO A 191 17.37 8.30 11.46
CA PRO A 191 16.36 8.49 12.49
C PRO A 191 15.51 9.75 12.30
N TYR A 192 15.47 10.34 11.10
CA TYR A 192 14.75 11.57 10.80
C TYR A 192 13.29 11.44 11.26
N LYS A 193 12.97 12.18 12.31
CA LYS A 193 11.59 12.61 12.55
C LYS A 193 11.22 13.46 11.33
N ALA A 194 9.99 13.34 10.85
CA ALA A 194 9.42 14.35 9.96
C ALA A 194 9.55 15.68 10.71
N GLY A 195 10.58 16.44 10.35
CA GLY A 195 10.77 17.79 10.86
C GLY A 195 9.70 18.70 10.27
N PRO A 196 9.55 19.91 10.83
CA PRO A 196 8.76 20.95 10.18
C PRO A 196 9.16 21.12 8.69
#